data_AF-A0A0G1VCZ0-F1
#
_entry.id   AF-A0A0G1VCZ0-F1
#
_cell.length_a   1.000
_cell.length_b   1.000
_cell.length_c   1.000
_cell.angle_alpha   90.00
_cell.angle_beta   90.00
_cell.angle_gamma   90.00
#
_symmetry.space_group_name_H-M   'P 1'
#
loop_
_entity.id
_entity.type
_entity.pdbx_description
1 polymer ?
#
loop_
_entity_poly.entity_id
_entity_poly.type
_entity_poly.pdbx_seq_one_letter_code
_entity_poly.pdbx_strand_id
1 'polypeptide(L)'
;NSVNLSTLDAGVYVLRPNATVTVTADGVLPTNRSIILLAQENTIVNIASNIQIPTEYNSIGDISQVVVAPATESTNYKLNINHTVAQVDAWLINPQGTINTCRTGQPVGNVENIPRSRGLCDSRLTVNGPVSAELLMLRRNGGKDQGTETTVSQSIPGENFNLRPDAYIWAASYVDSASKKYVTTNTIDLPPRY
;
A
#
# COMPACT_ATOMS: atom_id res chain seq x y z
N ASN A 1 18.94 -5.23 -3.82
CA ASN A 1 18.28 -5.43 -2.52
C ASN A 1 16.83 -5.84 -2.75
N SER A 2 16.49 -7.08 -2.41
CA SER A 2 15.12 -7.62 -2.52
C SER A 2 14.69 -8.13 -1.14
N VAL A 3 13.41 -7.96 -0.82
CA VAL A 3 12.77 -8.46 0.40
C VAL A 3 11.58 -9.30 -0.04
N ASN A 4 11.53 -10.56 0.40
CA ASN A 4 10.38 -11.43 0.21
C ASN A 4 9.61 -11.54 1.54
N LEU A 5 8.40 -11.00 1.58
CA LEU A 5 7.53 -10.96 2.75
C LEU A 5 7.03 -12.36 3.15
N SER A 6 6.93 -13.30 2.22
CA SER A 6 6.45 -14.67 2.51
C SER A 6 7.45 -15.45 3.36
N THR A 7 8.74 -15.16 3.20
CA THR A 7 9.84 -15.81 3.93
C THR A 7 10.39 -14.98 5.08
N LEU A 8 9.95 -13.72 5.22
CA LEU A 8 10.42 -12.82 6.26
C LEU A 8 9.69 -13.12 7.57
N ASP A 9 10.42 -13.14 8.68
CA ASP A 9 9.84 -13.26 10.00
C ASP A 9 9.01 -12.02 10.37
N ALA A 10 8.15 -12.16 11.38
CA ALA A 10 7.45 -11.01 11.93
C ALA A 10 8.45 -10.08 12.62
N GLY A 11 8.31 -8.77 12.43
CA GLY A 11 9.21 -7.80 13.04
C GLY A 11 9.22 -6.43 12.36
N VAL A 12 10.10 -5.58 12.88
CA VAL A 12 10.35 -4.23 12.36
C VAL A 12 11.70 -4.21 11.66
N TYR A 13 11.69 -3.80 10.39
CA TYR A 13 12.86 -3.79 9.52
C TYR A 13 13.12 -2.38 9.03
N VAL A 14 14.31 -1.85 9.31
CA VAL A 14 14.73 -0.54 8.81
C VAL A 14 15.43 -0.71 7.47
N LEU A 15 14.88 -0.08 6.42
CA LEU A 15 15.48 -0.05 5.09
C LEU A 15 16.57 1.02 5.06
N ARG A 16 17.72 0.68 4.47
CA ARG A 16 18.88 1.59 4.39
C ARG A 16 18.56 2.86 3.60
N PRO A 17 19.18 4.00 3.93
CA PRO A 17 18.94 5.25 3.21
C PRO A 17 19.56 5.18 1.82
N ASN A 18 19.02 5.95 0.88
CA ASN A 18 19.45 5.97 -0.53
C ASN A 18 19.42 4.58 -1.23
N ALA A 19 18.68 3.62 -0.68
CA ALA A 19 18.58 2.29 -1.25
C ALA A 19 17.37 2.15 -2.18
N THR A 20 17.52 1.35 -3.23
CA THR A 20 16.36 0.82 -3.97
C THR A 20 16.07 -0.59 -3.47
N VAL A 21 14.89 -0.79 -2.91
CA VAL A 21 14.42 -2.05 -2.33
C VAL A 21 13.22 -2.55 -3.13
N THR A 22 13.31 -3.78 -3.61
CA THR A 22 12.18 -4.46 -4.23
C THR A 22 11.49 -5.33 -3.18
N VAL A 23 10.18 -5.16 -3.00
CA VAL A 23 9.34 -5.94 -2.08
C VAL A 23 8.50 -6.91 -2.90
N THR A 24 8.54 -8.17 -2.49
CA THR A 24 7.82 -9.27 -3.13
C THR A 24 7.12 -10.10 -2.06
N ALA A 25 6.09 -10.83 -2.47
CA ALA A 25 5.40 -11.85 -1.72
C ALA A 25 4.92 -12.94 -2.69
N ASP A 26 4.95 -14.16 -2.20
CA ASP A 26 4.48 -15.37 -2.88
C ASP A 26 3.14 -15.77 -2.27
N GLY A 27 2.06 -15.53 -3.01
CA GLY A 27 0.69 -15.84 -2.59
C GLY A 27 0.21 -15.06 -1.36
N VAL A 28 -0.65 -15.70 -0.57
CA VAL A 28 -1.18 -15.16 0.68
C VAL A 28 -0.15 -15.38 1.80
N LEU A 29 0.17 -14.32 2.54
CA LEU A 29 1.07 -14.39 3.68
C LEU A 29 0.49 -15.27 4.78
N PRO A 30 1.32 -16.00 5.54
CA PRO A 30 0.84 -16.77 6.69
C PRO A 30 0.18 -15.90 7.76
N THR A 31 -0.61 -16.54 8.64
CA THR A 31 -1.15 -15.90 9.85
C THR A 31 -0.03 -15.51 10.82
N ASN A 32 -0.33 -14.63 11.77
CA ASN A 32 0.60 -14.11 12.77
C ASN A 32 1.86 -13.49 12.13
N ARG A 33 1.67 -12.77 11.02
CA ARG A 33 2.77 -12.15 10.27
C ARG A 33 2.63 -10.63 10.31
N SER A 34 3.23 -10.02 11.33
CA SER A 34 3.32 -8.56 11.46
C SER A 34 4.67 -8.06 10.94
N ILE A 35 4.70 -7.47 9.75
CA ILE A 35 5.92 -6.98 9.10
C ILE A 35 5.83 -5.46 8.93
N ILE A 36 6.73 -4.74 9.57
CA ILE A 36 6.82 -3.27 9.48
C ILE A 36 8.12 -2.90 8.79
N LEU A 37 8.03 -2.32 7.59
CA LEU A 37 9.17 -1.81 6.82
C LEU A 37 9.27 -0.29 7.04
N LEU A 38 10.34 0.13 7.72
CA LEU A 38 10.64 1.54 7.99
C LEU A 38 11.63 2.05 6.94
N ALA A 39 11.15 2.84 5.98
CA ALA A 39 11.97 3.44 4.95
C ALA A 39 12.76 4.64 5.50
N GLN A 40 14.06 4.71 5.19
CA GLN A 40 14.89 5.88 5.51
C GLN A 40 14.96 6.86 4.34
N GLU A 41 15.62 8.00 4.55
CA GLU A 41 15.71 9.09 3.59
C GLU A 41 16.18 8.62 2.20
N ASN A 42 15.52 9.14 1.15
CA ASN A 42 15.80 8.83 -0.25
C ASN A 42 15.70 7.34 -0.63
N THR A 43 15.03 6.52 0.19
CA THR A 43 14.77 5.13 -0.16
C THR A 43 13.72 5.04 -1.26
N ILE A 44 13.90 4.13 -2.22
CA ILE A 44 12.91 3.78 -3.23
C ILE A 44 12.39 2.37 -2.92
N VAL A 45 11.14 2.27 -2.50
CA VAL A 45 10.45 0.99 -2.26
C VAL A 45 9.63 0.64 -3.49
N ASN A 46 9.93 -0.49 -4.12
CA ASN A 46 9.17 -1.00 -5.28
C ASN A 46 8.40 -2.26 -4.86
N ILE A 47 7.09 -2.17 -4.72
CA ILE A 47 6.21 -3.33 -4.55
C ILE A 47 6.05 -4.00 -5.91
N ALA A 48 6.59 -5.20 -6.05
CA ALA A 48 6.72 -5.89 -7.33
C ALA A 48 5.74 -7.05 -7.55
N SER A 49 5.10 -7.55 -6.49
CA SER A 49 4.04 -8.55 -6.57
C SER A 49 2.88 -8.20 -5.63
N ASN A 50 1.78 -8.93 -5.75
CA ASN A 50 0.63 -8.77 -4.86
C ASN A 50 1.03 -9.03 -3.41
N ILE A 51 0.57 -8.16 -2.51
CA ILE A 51 0.66 -8.40 -1.07
C ILE A 51 -0.73 -8.79 -0.63
N GLN A 52 -0.89 -10.03 -0.17
CA GLN A 52 -2.17 -10.57 0.28
C GLN A 52 -2.00 -11.09 1.70
N ILE A 53 -2.87 -10.66 2.61
CA ILE A 53 -2.94 -11.22 3.97
C ILE A 53 -4.20 -12.06 4.12
N PRO A 54 -4.26 -13.00 5.08
CA PRO A 54 -5.46 -13.79 5.32
C PRO A 54 -6.69 -12.90 5.57
N THR A 55 -7.86 -13.39 5.16
CA THR A 55 -9.15 -12.72 5.39
C THR A 55 -9.88 -13.27 6.61
N GLU A 56 -9.42 -14.40 7.13
CA GLU A 56 -9.99 -15.11 8.26
C GLU A 56 -8.88 -15.46 9.25
N TYR A 57 -9.19 -15.32 10.55
CA TYR A 57 -8.25 -15.56 11.63
C TYR A 57 -8.95 -16.30 12.77
N ASN A 58 -8.24 -17.24 13.39
CA ASN A 58 -8.77 -18.00 14.54
C ASN A 58 -8.76 -17.19 15.83
N SER A 59 -7.85 -16.21 15.94
CA SER A 59 -7.71 -15.33 17.09
C SER A 59 -7.18 -13.95 16.68
N ILE A 60 -7.31 -12.97 17.56
CA ILE A 60 -6.76 -11.62 17.34
C ILE A 60 -5.23 -11.65 17.20
N GLY A 61 -4.55 -12.52 17.96
CA GLY A 61 -3.09 -12.67 17.91
C GLY A 61 -2.57 -13.24 16.60
N ASP A 62 -3.43 -13.84 15.79
CA ASP A 62 -3.08 -14.39 14.49
C ASP A 62 -3.23 -13.37 13.35
N ILE A 63 -3.71 -12.15 13.63
CA ILE A 63 -3.89 -11.14 12.60
C ILE A 63 -2.54 -10.75 12.01
N SER A 64 -2.41 -10.91 10.70
CA SER A 64 -1.23 -10.51 9.95
C SER A 64 -1.40 -9.07 9.47
N GLN A 65 -0.30 -8.31 9.45
CA GLN A 65 -0.31 -6.95 8.97
C GLN A 65 1.01 -6.63 8.29
N VAL A 66 0.93 -5.93 7.16
CA VAL A 66 2.08 -5.31 6.49
C VAL A 66 1.95 -3.80 6.61
N VAL A 67 3.04 -3.15 7.01
CA VAL A 67 3.13 -1.69 7.10
C VAL A 67 4.40 -1.25 6.38
N VAL A 68 4.26 -0.29 5.46
CA VAL A 68 5.38 0.44 4.87
C VAL A 68 5.24 1.89 5.30
N ALA A 69 6.18 2.36 6.11
CA ALA A 69 6.11 3.66 6.76
C ALA A 69 7.49 4.35 6.75
N PRO A 70 7.56 5.67 6.97
CA PRO A 70 8.84 6.32 7.15
C PRO A 70 9.47 5.92 8.49
N ALA A 71 10.80 5.91 8.56
CA ALA A 71 11.54 5.69 9.79
C ALA A 71 11.40 6.86 10.78
N THR A 72 11.17 8.08 10.29
CA THR A 72 10.87 9.28 11.08
C THR A 72 9.80 10.12 10.39
N GLU A 73 9.09 10.98 11.13
CA GLU A 73 8.01 11.81 10.56
C GLU A 73 8.45 12.73 9.41
N SER A 74 9.72 13.12 9.40
CA SER A 74 10.33 13.98 8.37
C SER A 74 10.91 13.21 7.19
N THR A 75 10.91 11.87 7.21
CA THR A 75 11.59 11.09 6.18
C THR A 75 10.85 11.18 4.86
N ASN A 76 11.56 11.60 3.81
CA ASN A 76 11.07 11.55 2.44
C ASN A 76 11.57 10.28 1.75
N TYR A 77 10.65 9.45 1.29
CA TYR A 77 10.96 8.27 0.47
C TYR A 77 9.98 8.16 -0.70
N LYS A 78 10.30 7.29 -1.67
CA LYS A 78 9.44 7.01 -2.82
C LYS A 78 8.90 5.60 -2.72
N LEU A 79 7.59 5.45 -2.82
CA LEU A 79 6.93 4.15 -2.91
C LEU A 79 6.36 4.00 -4.32
N ASN A 80 6.70 2.91 -4.98
CA ASN A 80 6.20 2.55 -6.29
C ASN A 80 5.52 1.19 -6.23
N ILE A 81 4.35 1.09 -6.86
CA ILE A 81 3.63 -0.17 -7.05
C ILE A 81 3.77 -0.51 -8.53
N ASN A 82 4.37 -1.66 -8.83
CA ASN A 82 4.54 -2.10 -10.20
C ASN A 82 3.17 -2.29 -10.90
N HIS A 83 3.13 -2.04 -12.20
CA HIS A 83 1.92 -2.07 -13.00
C HIS A 83 1.22 -3.46 -13.04
N THR A 84 1.95 -4.53 -12.77
CA THR A 84 1.45 -5.92 -12.70
C THR A 84 0.75 -6.24 -11.39
N VAL A 85 0.92 -5.42 -10.34
CA VAL A 85 0.31 -5.65 -9.03
C VAL A 85 -1.17 -5.30 -9.09
N ALA A 86 -2.04 -6.21 -8.66
CA ALA A 86 -3.48 -6.01 -8.62
C ALA A 86 -4.01 -5.79 -7.20
N GLN A 87 -3.28 -6.26 -6.17
CA GLN A 87 -3.70 -6.18 -4.78
C GLN A 87 -2.53 -5.87 -3.84
N VAL A 88 -2.75 -4.92 -2.92
CA VAL A 88 -1.82 -4.59 -1.84
C VAL A 88 -2.58 -4.48 -0.53
N ASP A 89 -2.45 -5.51 0.30
CA ASP A 89 -2.97 -5.53 1.67
C ASP A 89 -1.90 -5.01 2.63
N ALA A 90 -1.77 -3.70 2.71
CA ALA A 90 -0.76 -3.05 3.56
C ALA A 90 -1.16 -1.62 3.91
N TRP A 91 -0.56 -1.11 4.97
CA TRP A 91 -0.57 0.33 5.26
C TRP A 91 0.55 0.99 4.48
N LEU A 92 0.24 2.01 3.71
CA LEU A 92 1.20 2.74 2.88
C LEU A 92 1.29 4.19 3.36
N ILE A 93 2.24 4.46 4.25
CA ILE A 93 2.34 5.74 4.96
C ILE A 93 3.59 6.47 4.49
N ASN A 94 3.45 7.61 3.83
CA ASN A 94 4.55 8.40 3.27
C ASN A 94 4.22 9.92 3.22
N PRO A 95 3.91 10.57 4.35
CA PRO A 95 3.36 11.93 4.38
C PRO A 95 4.29 13.01 3.79
N GLN A 96 5.58 12.75 3.63
CA GLN A 96 6.58 13.67 3.07
C GLN A 96 7.10 13.23 1.70
N GLY A 97 6.46 12.24 1.08
CA GLY A 97 6.96 11.63 -0.14
C GLY A 97 5.88 11.23 -1.12
N THR A 98 6.31 10.53 -2.17
CA THR A 98 5.45 10.15 -3.29
C THR A 98 5.06 8.68 -3.23
N ILE A 99 3.77 8.40 -3.44
CA ILE A 99 3.27 7.07 -3.75
C ILE A 99 2.84 7.04 -5.21
N ASN A 100 3.48 6.17 -6.00
CA ASN A 100 3.13 5.92 -7.39
C ASN A 100 2.45 4.56 -7.54
N THR A 101 1.17 4.57 -7.92
CA THR A 101 0.34 3.36 -8.04
C THR A 101 0.61 2.55 -9.31
N CYS A 102 1.33 3.12 -10.28
CA CYS A 102 1.77 2.41 -11.47
C CYS A 102 3.22 2.75 -11.85
N ARG A 103 4.11 1.79 -11.64
CA ARG A 103 5.48 1.81 -12.15
C ARG A 103 5.62 0.81 -13.29
N THR A 104 5.91 1.33 -14.47
CA THR A 104 6.11 0.57 -15.72
C THR A 104 7.58 0.23 -15.98
N GLY A 105 8.49 0.81 -15.19
CA GLY A 105 9.94 0.77 -15.46
C GLY A 105 10.38 1.69 -16.61
N GLN A 106 9.46 2.40 -17.25
CA GLN A 106 9.75 3.34 -18.34
C GLN A 106 10.22 4.71 -17.80
N PRO A 107 11.01 5.48 -18.59
CA PRO A 107 11.44 6.82 -18.22
C PRO A 107 10.28 7.79 -17.95
N VAL A 108 10.54 8.80 -17.10
CA VAL A 108 9.59 9.89 -16.83
C VAL A 108 9.26 10.61 -18.14
N GLY A 109 7.97 10.88 -18.39
CA GLY A 109 7.49 11.49 -19.63
C GLY A 109 7.09 10.50 -20.73
N ASN A 110 7.35 9.20 -20.54
CA ASN A 110 6.78 8.17 -21.42
C ASN A 110 5.25 8.17 -21.30
N VAL A 111 4.54 8.02 -22.42
CA VAL A 111 3.08 7.93 -22.46
C VAL A 111 2.54 6.83 -21.55
N GLU A 112 3.22 5.69 -21.45
CA GLU A 112 2.89 4.58 -20.54
C GLU A 112 2.86 4.99 -19.05
N ASN A 113 3.47 6.12 -18.69
CA ASN A 113 3.48 6.67 -17.33
C ASN A 113 2.41 7.76 -17.10
N ILE A 114 1.55 8.04 -18.09
CA ILE A 114 0.51 9.06 -18.02
C ILE A 114 -0.83 8.40 -17.64
N PRO A 115 -1.61 8.98 -16.70
CA PRO A 115 -2.97 8.50 -16.42
C PRO A 115 -3.80 8.42 -17.70
N ARG A 116 -4.49 7.29 -17.93
CA ARG A 116 -5.28 6.97 -19.14
C ARG A 116 -4.50 6.62 -20.42
N SER A 117 -3.17 6.51 -20.37
CA SER A 117 -2.48 5.89 -21.50
C SER A 117 -2.91 4.43 -21.62
N ARG A 118 -3.19 3.99 -22.84
CA ARG A 118 -3.45 2.57 -23.13
C ARG A 118 -2.12 1.83 -23.01
N GLY A 119 -2.09 0.73 -22.26
CA GLY A 119 -0.89 -0.09 -22.14
C GLY A 119 -0.70 -0.69 -20.75
N LEU A 120 0.45 -0.45 -20.13
CA LEU A 120 0.92 -1.21 -18.96
C LEU A 120 0.12 -0.93 -17.68
N CYS A 121 -0.50 0.25 -17.55
CA CYS A 121 -1.27 0.69 -16.37
C CYS A 121 -2.78 0.47 -16.48
N ASP A 122 -3.21 -0.43 -17.36
CA ASP A 122 -4.63 -0.67 -17.61
C ASP A 122 -5.31 -1.52 -16.52
N SER A 123 -4.53 -2.19 -15.66
CA SER A 123 -5.08 -3.05 -14.63
C SER A 123 -5.53 -2.26 -13.40
N ARG A 124 -6.65 -2.67 -12.80
CA ARG A 124 -7.10 -2.15 -11.51
C ARG A 124 -6.14 -2.57 -10.39
N LEU A 125 -5.85 -1.64 -9.48
CA LEU A 125 -5.21 -1.90 -8.19
C LEU A 125 -6.23 -1.79 -7.06
N THR A 126 -6.21 -2.74 -6.14
CA THR A 126 -6.94 -2.64 -4.87
C THR A 126 -5.94 -2.56 -3.72
N VAL A 127 -5.97 -1.47 -2.97
CA VAL A 127 -5.18 -1.29 -1.76
C VAL A 127 -6.11 -1.43 -0.56
N ASN A 128 -5.83 -2.41 0.29
CA ASN A 128 -6.61 -2.67 1.49
C ASN A 128 -5.81 -2.24 2.72
N GLY A 129 -5.98 -0.99 3.12
CA GLY A 129 -5.28 -0.37 4.24
C GLY A 129 -5.22 1.16 4.11
N PRO A 130 -4.85 1.87 5.19
CA PRO A 130 -4.61 3.30 5.18
C PRO A 130 -3.51 3.68 4.19
N VAL A 131 -3.74 4.78 3.47
CA VAL A 131 -2.77 5.38 2.56
C VAL A 131 -2.60 6.85 2.91
N SER A 132 -1.35 7.28 3.10
CA SER A 132 -1.00 8.68 3.35
C SER A 132 0.19 9.02 2.46
N ALA A 133 0.14 10.12 1.73
CA ALA A 133 1.23 10.59 0.88
C ALA A 133 1.27 12.12 0.82
N GLU A 134 2.44 12.72 0.61
CA GLU A 134 2.51 14.12 0.16
C GLU A 134 1.92 14.22 -1.26
N LEU A 135 2.32 13.28 -2.12
CA LEU A 135 1.84 13.18 -3.48
C LEU A 135 1.43 11.73 -3.81
N LEU A 136 0.14 11.52 -3.99
CA LEU A 136 -0.42 10.25 -4.46
C LEU A 136 -0.67 10.32 -5.98
N MET A 137 0.14 9.59 -6.75
CA MET A 137 0.04 9.50 -8.19
C MET A 137 -0.86 8.32 -8.58
N LEU A 138 -2.13 8.60 -8.85
CA LEU A 138 -3.13 7.67 -9.38
C LEU A 138 -2.96 7.57 -10.90
N ARG A 139 -2.26 6.53 -11.36
CA ARG A 139 -1.83 6.39 -12.76
C ARG A 139 -2.54 5.25 -13.50
N ARG A 140 -3.38 4.48 -12.83
CA ARG A 140 -4.14 3.39 -13.43
C ARG A 140 -5.44 3.90 -14.00
N ASN A 141 -5.94 3.23 -15.03
CA ASN A 141 -7.18 3.63 -15.69
C ASN A 141 -8.34 2.64 -15.48
N GLY A 142 -8.09 1.49 -14.83
CA GLY A 142 -9.12 0.52 -14.45
C GLY A 142 -9.59 -0.37 -15.60
N GLY A 143 -8.98 -0.20 -16.77
CA GLY A 143 -9.30 -0.88 -18.00
C GLY A 143 -9.98 0.06 -19.00
N LYS A 144 -10.24 -0.47 -20.18
CA LYS A 144 -10.87 0.27 -21.28
C LYS A 144 -12.30 0.66 -20.89
N ASP A 145 -12.68 1.92 -21.17
CA ASP A 145 -14.08 2.34 -21.14
C ASP A 145 -14.92 1.42 -22.03
N GLN A 146 -15.93 0.80 -21.42
CA GLN A 146 -16.71 -0.30 -21.99
C GLN A 146 -17.76 0.18 -23.03
N GLY A 147 -17.74 1.46 -23.41
CA GLY A 147 -18.67 2.06 -24.39
C GLY A 147 -18.45 1.65 -25.85
N THR A 148 -17.55 0.71 -26.12
CA THR A 148 -17.29 0.16 -27.47
C THR A 148 -17.71 -1.31 -27.62
N GLU A 149 -18.21 -1.92 -26.54
CA GLU A 149 -18.71 -3.30 -26.51
C GLU A 149 -20.25 -3.28 -26.62
N THR A 150 -20.86 -4.35 -27.14
CA THR A 150 -22.32 -4.48 -27.32
C THR A 150 -23.10 -4.52 -26.00
N THR A 151 -22.40 -4.72 -24.88
CA THR A 151 -22.93 -4.68 -23.51
C THR A 151 -22.27 -3.54 -22.74
N VAL A 152 -23.06 -2.56 -22.30
CA VAL A 152 -22.56 -1.47 -21.46
C VAL A 152 -22.27 -2.02 -20.06
N SER A 153 -20.99 -2.27 -19.77
CA SER A 153 -20.51 -2.56 -18.42
C SER A 153 -20.19 -1.26 -17.68
N GLN A 154 -20.42 -1.22 -16.36
CA GLN A 154 -19.98 -0.10 -15.52
C GLN A 154 -18.47 0.14 -15.63
N SER A 155 -18.05 1.42 -15.60
CA SER A 155 -16.64 1.80 -15.52
C SER A 155 -16.02 1.25 -14.24
N ILE A 156 -14.86 0.62 -14.37
CA ILE A 156 -14.09 0.06 -13.25
C ILE A 156 -13.07 1.13 -12.80
N PRO A 157 -12.91 1.40 -11.49
CA PRO A 157 -11.90 2.34 -11.02
C PRO A 157 -10.49 1.79 -11.24
N GLY A 158 -9.54 2.68 -11.60
CA GLY A 158 -8.11 2.34 -11.72
C GLY A 158 -7.49 1.94 -10.38
N GLU A 159 -7.87 2.64 -9.33
CA GLU A 159 -7.46 2.37 -7.97
C GLU A 159 -8.67 2.28 -7.06
N ASN A 160 -8.72 1.26 -6.22
CA ASN A 160 -9.68 1.13 -5.14
C ASN A 160 -8.93 1.09 -3.81
N PHE A 161 -9.30 1.98 -2.89
CA PHE A 161 -8.73 2.05 -1.55
C PHE A 161 -9.80 1.67 -0.54
N ASN A 162 -9.62 0.52 0.12
CA ASN A 162 -10.53 0.07 1.16
C ASN A 162 -9.88 0.25 2.53
N LEU A 163 -10.69 0.73 3.47
CA LEU A 163 -10.34 0.67 4.88
C LEU A 163 -10.63 -0.74 5.41
N ARG A 164 -9.68 -1.28 6.18
CA ARG A 164 -9.77 -2.60 6.79
C ARG A 164 -9.97 -2.47 8.30
N PRO A 165 -11.14 -2.79 8.86
CA PRO A 165 -11.43 -2.63 10.29
C PRO A 165 -10.55 -3.54 11.17
N ASP A 166 -10.20 -4.72 10.67
CA ASP A 166 -9.28 -5.66 11.32
C ASP A 166 -7.88 -5.10 11.52
N ALA A 167 -7.46 -4.16 10.66
CA ALA A 167 -6.18 -3.49 10.84
C ALA A 167 -6.15 -2.58 12.09
N TYR A 168 -7.28 -1.99 12.48
CA TYR A 168 -7.38 -1.23 13.73
C TYR A 168 -7.34 -2.15 14.95
N ILE A 169 -7.96 -3.33 14.85
CA ILE A 169 -7.92 -4.36 15.91
C ILE A 169 -6.49 -4.87 16.09
N TRP A 170 -5.79 -5.17 14.98
CA TRP A 170 -4.38 -5.51 15.01
C TRP A 170 -3.55 -4.41 15.68
N ALA A 171 -3.71 -3.16 15.27
CA ALA A 171 -2.93 -2.05 15.82
C ALA A 171 -3.12 -1.90 17.33
N ALA A 172 -4.35 -2.04 17.82
CA ALA A 172 -4.64 -2.04 19.25
C ALA A 172 -3.94 -3.20 19.98
N SER A 173 -4.02 -4.42 19.44
CA SER A 173 -3.39 -5.61 20.03
C SER A 173 -1.86 -5.57 20.00
N TYR A 174 -1.28 -5.04 18.92
CA TYR A 174 0.16 -4.89 18.76
C TYR A 174 0.71 -3.86 19.75
N VAL A 175 -0.01 -2.77 20.00
CA VAL A 175 0.35 -1.75 20.99
C VAL A 175 0.30 -2.29 22.41
N ASP A 176 -0.79 -2.97 22.76
CA ASP A 176 -1.00 -3.53 24.11
C ASP A 176 0.08 -4.57 24.45
N SER A 177 0.38 -5.45 23.49
CA SER A 177 1.44 -6.46 23.63
C SER A 177 2.87 -5.88 23.54
N ALA A 178 3.09 -4.80 22.80
CA ALA A 178 4.42 -4.19 22.60
C ALA A 178 4.73 -3.01 23.54
N SER A 179 3.83 -2.63 24.45
CA SER A 179 4.01 -1.48 25.38
C SER A 179 4.29 -0.12 24.69
N LYS A 180 3.79 0.11 23.47
CA LYS A 180 4.05 1.36 22.70
C LYS A 180 2.77 2.15 22.44
N LYS A 181 2.56 3.24 23.17
CA LYS A 181 1.32 4.05 23.16
C LYS A 181 1.17 4.92 21.91
N TYR A 182 0.02 4.85 21.24
CA TYR A 182 -0.48 5.92 20.37
C TYR A 182 -1.67 6.62 21.05
N VAL A 183 -1.66 7.95 21.01
CA VAL A 183 -2.78 8.80 21.46
C VAL A 183 -3.75 8.93 20.30
N THR A 184 -4.91 8.29 20.39
CA THR A 184 -6.02 8.56 19.47
C THR A 184 -6.62 9.91 19.83
N THR A 185 -6.41 10.93 19.00
CA THR A 185 -7.16 12.19 19.10
C THR A 185 -8.59 11.92 18.64
N ASN A 186 -9.55 11.96 19.56
CA ASN A 186 -10.96 12.03 19.22
C ASN A 186 -11.25 13.43 18.67
N THR A 187 -11.44 13.56 17.36
CA THR A 187 -12.05 14.76 16.77
C THR A 187 -13.57 14.59 16.78
N ILE A 188 -14.25 15.37 17.62
CA ILE A 188 -15.70 15.53 17.57
C ILE A 188 -15.98 16.61 16.51
N ASP A 189 -16.54 16.21 15.37
CA ASP A 189 -17.05 17.16 14.40
C ASP A 189 -18.33 17.80 14.93
N LEU A 190 -18.38 19.13 14.94
CA LEU A 190 -19.59 19.88 15.28
C LEU A 190 -20.58 19.79 14.10
N PRO A 191 -21.89 19.59 14.38
CA PRO A 191 -22.88 19.49 13.31
C PRO A 191 -22.93 20.79 12.47
N PRO A 192 -23.19 20.66 11.15
CA PRO A 192 -23.17 21.78 10.23
C PRO A 192 -24.18 22.85 10.67
N ARG A 193 -23.72 24.10 10.77
CA ARG A 193 -24.62 25.24 10.97
C ARG A 193 -25.17 25.65 9.60
N TYR A 194 -26.49 25.63 9.47
CA TYR A 194 -27.24 26.25 8.37
C TYR A 194 -27.19 27.78 8.49
#